data_AF-A0A535XZE8-F1
#
_entry.id   AF-A0A535XZE8-F1
#
_cell.length_a   1.000
_cell.length_b   1.000
_cell.length_c   1.000
_cell.angle_alpha   90.00
_cell.angle_beta   90.00
_cell.angle_gamma   90.00
#
_symmetry.space_group_name_H-M   'P 1'
#
loop_
_entity.id
_entity.type
_entity.pdbx_description
1 polymer ?
#
loop_
_entity_poly.entity_id
_entity_poly.type
_entity_poly.pdbx_seq_one_letter_code
_entity_poly.pdbx_strand_id
1 'polypeptide(L)'
;AATSRIKAGELGDVYLFRTSLRDMRPPSLEYIKGSGGFFLDVTVHDFDAARWMVGEIDEVSAFGAALTDPAFAAVGDMDNAVVVVRFASGALGVIDNSRAAGYGYECSTE
;
A
#
# COMPACT_ATOMS: atom_id res chain seq x y z
N ALA A 1 -2.52 -10.98 15.74
CA ALA A 1 -3.86 -11.41 16.20
C ALA A 1 -4.82 -11.61 15.02
N ALA A 2 -5.08 -10.58 14.19
CA ALA A 2 -5.98 -10.69 13.04
C ALA A 2 -5.62 -11.85 12.08
N THR A 3 -4.39 -11.89 11.59
CA THR A 3 -3.90 -12.95 10.67
C THR A 3 -4.10 -14.36 11.23
N SER A 4 -3.86 -14.57 12.53
CA SER A 4 -4.04 -15.88 13.16
C SER A 4 -5.49 -16.34 13.12
N ARG A 5 -6.44 -15.41 13.32
CA ARG A 5 -7.89 -15.67 13.27
C ARG A 5 -8.37 -15.92 11.85
N ILE A 6 -7.84 -15.17 10.87
CA ILE A 6 -8.10 -15.41 9.43
C ILE A 6 -7.62 -16.82 9.06
N LYS A 7 -6.38 -17.18 9.41
CA LYS A 7 -5.81 -18.51 9.12
C LYS A 7 -6.52 -19.64 9.86
N ALA A 8 -7.12 -19.37 11.02
CA ALA A 8 -7.96 -20.32 11.74
C ALA A 8 -9.38 -20.47 11.13
N GLY A 9 -9.74 -19.67 10.12
CA GLY A 9 -11.05 -19.68 9.48
C GLY A 9 -12.16 -19.01 10.30
N GLU A 10 -11.82 -18.27 11.36
CA GLU A 10 -12.81 -17.65 12.26
C GLU A 10 -13.63 -16.55 11.58
N LEU A 11 -13.12 -15.99 10.47
CA LEU A 11 -13.79 -14.94 9.69
C LEU A 11 -14.49 -15.50 8.44
N GLY A 12 -14.38 -16.81 8.17
CA GLY A 12 -14.82 -17.40 6.91
C GLY A 12 -13.95 -16.91 5.73
N ASP A 13 -14.57 -16.81 4.56
CA ASP A 13 -13.90 -16.35 3.35
C ASP A 13 -13.68 -14.83 3.38
N VAL A 14 -12.45 -14.40 3.10
CA VAL A 14 -12.12 -12.98 2.95
C VAL A 14 -12.62 -12.51 1.59
N TYR A 15 -13.52 -11.53 1.57
CA TYR A 15 -14.03 -10.93 0.33
C TYR A 15 -13.29 -9.66 -0.08
N LEU A 16 -12.85 -8.88 0.90
CA LEU A 16 -12.20 -7.59 0.71
C LEU A 16 -11.08 -7.42 1.74
N PHE A 17 -9.91 -6.99 1.26
CA PHE A 17 -8.81 -6.49 2.06
C PHE A 17 -8.67 -4.99 1.84
N ARG A 18 -8.51 -4.20 2.90
CA ARG A 18 -8.16 -2.80 2.72
C ARG A 18 -7.02 -2.40 3.63
N THR A 19 -6.11 -1.60 3.11
CA THR A 19 -5.06 -1.00 3.92
C THR A 19 -4.78 0.44 3.51
N SER A 20 -4.44 1.24 4.51
CA SER A 20 -3.99 2.62 4.37
C SER A 20 -2.64 2.76 5.06
N LEU A 21 -1.61 3.17 4.32
CA LEU A 21 -0.31 3.52 4.89
C LEU A 21 0.08 4.93 4.48
N ARG A 22 0.24 5.82 5.47
CA ARG A 22 0.55 7.22 5.23
C ARG A 22 1.69 7.67 6.12
N ASP A 23 2.80 8.03 5.49
CA ASP A 23 3.94 8.60 6.21
C ASP A 23 3.59 9.98 6.73
N MET A 24 4.06 10.31 7.94
CA MET A 24 3.88 11.65 8.49
C MET A 24 4.59 12.71 7.64
N ARG A 25 5.79 12.39 7.13
CA ARG A 25 6.60 13.25 6.28
C ARG A 25 7.40 12.42 5.29
N PRO A 26 7.63 12.93 4.08
CA PRO A 26 8.44 12.23 3.10
C PRO A 26 9.92 12.18 3.53
N PRO A 27 10.67 11.16 3.06
CA PRO A 27 12.14 11.20 3.12
C PRO A 27 12.70 12.29 2.21
N SER A 28 14.01 12.54 2.30
CA SER A 28 14.68 13.51 1.43
C SER A 28 14.61 13.11 -0.06
N LEU A 29 14.59 14.09 -0.97
CA LEU A 29 14.60 13.83 -2.41
C LEU A 29 15.84 13.04 -2.88
N GLU A 30 16.98 13.20 -2.21
CA GLU A 30 18.20 12.43 -2.51
C GLU A 30 18.01 10.94 -2.22
N TYR A 31 17.30 10.58 -1.14
CA TYR A 31 16.93 9.20 -0.86
C TYR A 31 15.97 8.67 -1.93
N ILE A 32 14.95 9.45 -2.29
CA ILE A 32 13.90 9.05 -3.24
C ILE A 32 14.47 8.71 -4.62
N LYS A 33 15.45 9.46 -5.11
CA LYS A 33 16.13 9.15 -6.39
C LYS A 33 16.74 7.74 -6.41
N GLY A 34 17.12 7.20 -5.26
CA GLY A 34 17.73 5.88 -5.12
C GLY A 34 16.80 4.81 -4.55
N SER A 35 15.54 5.12 -4.24
CA SER A 35 14.64 4.20 -3.51
C SER A 35 14.05 3.09 -4.39
N GLY A 36 14.14 3.22 -5.72
CA GLY A 36 13.44 2.36 -6.67
C GLY A 36 12.01 2.83 -6.99
N GLY A 37 11.58 3.94 -6.40
CA GLY A 37 10.27 4.54 -6.63
C GLY A 37 9.21 4.12 -5.60
N PHE A 38 8.09 4.82 -5.61
CA PHE A 38 7.05 4.76 -4.58
C PHE A 38 6.55 3.35 -4.26
N PHE A 39 6.27 2.52 -5.28
CA PHE A 39 5.74 1.18 -5.05
C PHE A 39 6.76 0.21 -4.42
N LEU A 40 8.06 0.40 -4.71
CA LEU A 40 9.12 -0.45 -4.15
C LEU A 40 9.56 0.00 -2.75
N ASP A 41 9.42 1.28 -2.44
CA ASP A 41 9.85 1.88 -1.17
C ASP A 41 8.71 1.91 -0.12
N VAL A 42 7.47 2.14 -0.56
CA VAL A 42 6.32 2.33 0.34
C VAL A 42 5.35 1.14 0.24
N THR A 43 4.75 0.95 -0.93
CA THR A 43 3.66 -0.04 -1.15
C THR A 43 4.10 -1.49 -1.00
N VAL A 44 5.41 -1.78 -1.04
CA VAL A 44 5.96 -3.14 -0.88
C VAL A 44 5.50 -3.81 0.42
N HIS A 45 5.37 -3.02 1.50
CA HIS A 45 4.90 -3.52 2.78
C HIS A 45 3.42 -3.92 2.75
N ASP A 46 2.61 -3.18 2.02
CA ASP A 46 1.18 -3.46 1.87
C ASP A 46 0.93 -4.67 0.97
N PHE A 47 1.76 -4.87 -0.06
CA PHE A 47 1.73 -6.09 -0.86
C PHE A 47 2.10 -7.33 -0.02
N ASP A 48 3.11 -7.22 0.85
CA ASP A 48 3.46 -8.30 1.77
C ASP A 48 2.33 -8.56 2.77
N ALA A 49 1.74 -7.52 3.36
CA ALA A 49 0.61 -7.64 4.28
C ALA A 49 -0.61 -8.29 3.62
N ALA A 50 -0.97 -7.86 2.41
CA ALA A 50 -2.03 -8.45 1.60
C ALA A 50 -1.81 -9.95 1.38
N ARG A 51 -0.59 -10.34 0.99
CA ARG A 51 -0.24 -11.76 0.78
C ARG A 51 -0.22 -12.57 2.06
N TRP A 52 0.28 -11.98 3.13
CA TRP A 52 0.38 -12.63 4.43
C TRP A 52 -0.98 -12.88 5.09
N MET A 53 -1.92 -11.95 4.92
CA MET A 53 -3.24 -11.99 5.54
C MET A 53 -4.27 -12.72 4.69
N VAL A 54 -4.25 -12.57 3.36
CA VAL A 54 -5.30 -13.10 2.47
C VAL A 54 -4.79 -14.25 1.59
N GLY A 55 -3.69 -14.04 0.88
CA GLY A 55 -3.11 -15.04 -0.03
C GLY A 55 -2.47 -14.44 -1.27
N GLU A 56 -2.16 -15.26 -2.26
CA GLU A 56 -1.48 -14.81 -3.47
C GLU A 56 -2.31 -13.84 -4.32
N ILE A 57 -1.63 -12.87 -4.93
CA ILE A 57 -2.21 -11.84 -5.79
C ILE A 57 -1.99 -12.24 -7.25
N ASP A 58 -3.06 -12.25 -8.05
CA ASP A 58 -3.04 -12.61 -9.47
C ASP A 58 -3.04 -11.38 -10.39
N GLU A 59 -3.67 -10.29 -9.97
CA GLU A 59 -3.86 -9.09 -10.79
C GLU A 59 -3.67 -7.83 -9.95
N VAL A 60 -3.02 -6.82 -10.54
CA VAL A 60 -2.78 -5.51 -9.92
C VAL A 60 -3.10 -4.42 -10.93
N SER A 61 -3.86 -3.41 -10.50
CA SER A 61 -4.06 -2.14 -11.22
C SER A 61 -3.76 -0.99 -10.27
N ALA A 62 -2.96 -0.01 -10.72
CA ALA A 62 -2.50 1.08 -9.87
C ALA A 62 -2.62 2.43 -10.57
N PHE A 63 -2.91 3.45 -9.78
CA PHE A 63 -2.87 4.86 -10.18
C PHE A 63 -2.07 5.63 -9.14
N GLY A 64 -1.23 6.55 -9.58
CA GLY A 64 -0.43 7.36 -8.69
C GLY A 64 -0.12 8.75 -9.26
N ALA A 65 0.15 9.69 -8.36
CA ALA A 65 0.39 11.08 -8.71
C ALA A 65 1.25 11.79 -7.65
N ALA A 66 1.97 12.83 -8.07
CA ALA A 66 2.59 13.80 -7.19
C ALA A 66 1.58 14.92 -6.90
N LEU A 67 0.98 14.92 -5.70
CA LEU A 67 -0.13 15.79 -5.32
C LEU A 67 0.25 16.81 -4.24
N THR A 68 1.22 16.50 -3.39
CA THR A 68 1.61 17.36 -2.26
C THR A 68 2.82 18.22 -2.56
N ASP A 69 3.78 17.71 -3.35
CA ASP A 69 4.94 18.47 -3.83
C ASP A 69 5.29 18.11 -5.29
N PRO A 70 5.33 19.08 -6.23
CA PRO A 70 5.75 18.81 -7.61
C PRO A 70 7.19 18.26 -7.73
N ALA A 71 8.03 18.40 -6.71
CA ALA A 71 9.40 17.88 -6.72
C ALA A 71 9.46 16.36 -6.84
N PHE A 72 8.44 15.61 -6.38
CA PHE A 72 8.38 14.15 -6.59
C PHE A 72 8.32 13.80 -8.08
N ALA A 73 7.44 14.47 -8.83
CA ALA A 73 7.35 14.27 -10.28
C ALA A 73 8.64 14.67 -11.00
N ALA A 74 9.33 15.71 -10.51
CA ALA A 74 10.61 16.14 -11.08
C ALA A 74 11.73 15.09 -10.93
N VAL A 75 11.64 14.19 -9.94
CA VAL A 75 12.57 13.06 -9.78
C VAL A 75 12.00 11.74 -10.34
N GLY A 76 10.88 11.79 -11.06
CA GLY A 76 10.24 10.60 -11.64
C GLY A 76 9.52 9.71 -10.62
N ASP A 77 9.18 10.25 -9.44
CA ASP A 77 8.42 9.55 -8.40
C ASP A 77 7.05 10.20 -8.15
N MET A 78 6.27 9.61 -7.25
CA MET A 78 4.97 10.09 -6.80
C MET A 78 4.94 10.20 -5.27
N ASP A 79 3.88 10.78 -4.72
CA ASP A 79 3.67 10.88 -3.27
C ASP A 79 2.32 10.36 -2.79
N ASN A 80 1.43 9.99 -3.72
CA ASN A 80 0.15 9.36 -3.43
C ASN A 80 -0.15 8.29 -4.47
N ALA A 81 -0.67 7.14 -4.03
CA ALA A 81 -1.09 6.07 -4.91
C ALA A 81 -2.31 5.33 -4.36
N VAL A 82 -3.10 4.78 -5.29
CA VAL A 82 -4.17 3.82 -5.01
C VAL A 82 -3.93 2.59 -5.88
N VAL A 83 -3.99 1.42 -5.24
CA VAL A 83 -3.78 0.13 -5.89
C VAL A 83 -5.00 -0.75 -5.61
N VAL A 84 -5.48 -1.41 -6.66
CA VAL A 84 -6.51 -2.45 -6.59
C VAL A 84 -5.88 -3.77 -6.96
N VAL A 85 -6.14 -4.79 -6.14
CA VAL A 85 -5.62 -6.14 -6.35
C VAL A 85 -6.75 -7.16 -6.46
N ARG A 86 -6.52 -8.22 -7.22
CA ARG A 86 -7.34 -9.44 -7.22
C ARG A 86 -6.48 -10.59 -6.71
N PHE A 87 -6.97 -11.27 -5.69
CA PHE A 87 -6.34 -12.47 -5.14
C PHE A 87 -6.70 -13.71 -5.98
N ALA A 88 -5.86 -14.74 -5.92
CA ALA A 88 -6.12 -16.03 -6.57
C ALA A 88 -7.41 -16.71 -6.08
N SER A 89 -7.87 -16.38 -4.86
CA SER A 89 -9.17 -16.82 -4.33
C SER A 89 -10.37 -16.12 -4.96
N GLY A 90 -10.15 -15.07 -5.77
CA GLY A 90 -11.19 -14.18 -6.29
C GLY A 90 -11.53 -13.01 -5.36
N ALA A 91 -10.98 -12.97 -4.14
CA ALA A 91 -11.11 -11.82 -3.24
C ALA A 91 -10.51 -10.55 -3.87
N LEU A 92 -10.97 -9.39 -3.42
CA LEU A 92 -10.47 -8.09 -3.87
C LEU A 92 -9.66 -7.41 -2.77
N GLY A 93 -8.79 -6.48 -3.16
CA GLY A 93 -8.09 -5.63 -2.21
C GLY A 93 -7.92 -4.20 -2.70
N VAL A 94 -7.85 -3.27 -1.76
CA VAL A 94 -7.57 -1.85 -1.99
C VAL A 94 -6.43 -1.41 -1.07
N ILE A 95 -5.42 -0.79 -1.65
CA ILE A 95 -4.29 -0.21 -0.93
C ILE A 95 -4.27 1.28 -1.27
N ASP A 96 -4.25 2.15 -0.25
CA ASP A 96 -3.95 3.57 -0.44
C ASP A 96 -2.72 4.00 0.34
N ASN A 97 -1.85 4.73 -0.33
CA ASN A 97 -0.60 5.19 0.23
C ASN A 97 -0.40 6.69 0.06
N SER A 98 0.23 7.31 1.04
CA SER A 98 0.67 8.71 0.96
C SER A 98 2.01 8.91 1.65
N ARG A 99 2.89 9.73 1.07
CA ARG A 99 4.13 10.17 1.74
C ARG A 99 3.93 11.34 2.72
N ALA A 100 2.72 11.92 2.78
CA ALA A 100 2.48 13.12 3.56
C ALA A 100 1.08 13.15 4.22
N ALA A 101 1.02 12.75 5.49
CA ALA A 101 -0.12 12.90 6.37
C ALA A 101 0.18 13.89 7.50
N GLY A 102 -0.32 15.12 7.38
CA GLY A 102 -0.10 16.19 8.36
C GLY A 102 -0.65 15.91 9.77
N TYR A 103 -1.50 14.89 9.91
CA TYR A 103 -2.05 14.44 11.20
C TYR A 103 -1.21 13.36 11.89
N GLY A 104 -0.15 12.85 11.26
CA GLY A 104 0.71 11.81 11.82
C GLY A 104 0.82 10.58 10.92
N TYR A 105 1.54 9.58 11.42
CA TYR A 105 1.71 8.30 10.74
C TYR A 105 0.43 7.46 10.83
N GLU A 106 0.02 6.89 9.72
CA GLU A 106 -1.08 5.92 9.64
C GLU A 106 -0.58 4.62 9.04
N CYS A 107 -0.93 3.50 9.66
CA CYS A 107 -0.77 2.16 9.12
C CYS A 107 -1.93 1.32 9.68
N SER A 108 -2.92 1.09 8.83
CA SER A 108 -4.17 0.43 9.21
C SER A 108 -4.57 -0.59 8.17
N THR A 109 -5.23 -1.65 8.62
CA THR A 109 -5.76 -2.73 7.78
C THR A 109 -7.11 -3.18 8.33
N GLU A 110 -8.07 -3.44 7.45
CA GLU A 110 -9.40 -4.00 7.77
C GLU A 110 -9.77 -5.19 6.89
#